data_AF-A0A973DBW6-F1
#
_entry.id   AF-A0A973DBW6-F1
#
_cell.length_a   1.000
_cell.length_b   1.000
_cell.length_c   1.000
_cell.angle_alpha   90.00
_cell.angle_beta   90.00
_cell.angle_gamma   90.00
#
_symmetry.space_group_name_H-M   'P 1'
#
loop_
_entity.id
_entity.type
_entity.pdbx_description
1 polymer ?
#
loop_
_entity_poly.entity_id
_entity_poly.type
_entity_poly.pdbx_seq_one_letter_code
_entity_poly.pdbx_strand_id
1 'polypeptide(L)' 'MAGAVIFSALIAVVFEVYSAPNVKKSRFGVCHGFESFYYQQTTNYTSFMSMQECIDSGGRKP' A
#
# COMPACT_ATOMS: atom_id res chain seq x y z
N MET A 1 21.58 -24.59 -21.33
CA MET A 1 20.57 -24.80 -20.27
C MET A 1 20.66 -23.82 -19.10
N ALA A 2 21.83 -23.28 -18.73
CA ALA A 2 21.95 -22.27 -17.66
C ALA A 2 21.39 -20.86 -18.02
N GLY A 3 21.46 -20.45 -19.29
CA GLY A 3 21.00 -19.11 -19.72
C GLY A 3 19.48 -18.89 -19.67
N ALA A 4 18.68 -19.96 -19.84
CA ALA A 4 17.22 -19.88 -19.77
C ALA A 4 16.71 -19.69 -18.32
N VAL A 5 17.45 -20.21 -17.33
CA VAL A 5 17.11 -20.12 -15.90
C VAL A 5 17.34 -18.70 -15.36
N ILE A 6 18.35 -18.01 -15.88
CA ILE A 6 18.66 -16.62 -15.49
C ILE A 6 17.62 -15.65 -16.07
N PHE A 7 17.19 -15.88 -17.32
CA PHE A 7 16.17 -15.05 -17.97
C PHE A 7 14.76 -15.24 -17.37
N SER A 8 14.44 -16.46 -16.92
CA SER A 8 13.19 -16.75 -16.22
C SER A 8 13.19 -16.28 -14.76
N ALA A 9 14.34 -16.22 -14.10
CA ALA A 9 14.47 -15.60 -12.77
C ALA A 9 14.30 -14.07 -12.80
N LEU A 10 14.79 -13.39 -13.85
CA LEU A 10 14.61 -11.95 -14.04
C LEU A 10 13.13 -11.55 -14.22
N ILE A 11 12.33 -12.40 -14.86
CA ILE A 11 10.89 -12.16 -15.08
C ILE A 11 10.06 -12.38 -13.80
N ALA A 12 10.50 -13.21 -12.87
CA ALA A 12 9.82 -13.37 -11.58
C ALA A 12 10.06 -12.17 -10.63
N VAL A 13 11.21 -11.50 -10.73
CA VAL A 13 11.57 -10.35 -9.87
C VAL A 13 10.75 -9.10 -10.18
N VAL A 14 10.21 -8.96 -11.39
CA VAL A 14 9.49 -7.74 -11.80
C VAL A 14 8.03 -7.67 -11.34
N PHE A 15 7.43 -8.77 -10.86
CA PHE A 15 5.99 -8.81 -10.57
C PHE A 15 5.60 -8.33 -9.15
N GLU A 16 6.56 -8.19 -8.22
CA GLU A 16 6.24 -7.95 -6.80
C GLU A 16 6.14 -6.46 -6.39
N VAL A 17 6.29 -5.51 -7.31
CA VAL A 17 6.48 -4.09 -6.96
C VAL A 17 5.37 -3.17 -7.50
N TYR A 18 4.14 -3.69 -7.63
CA TYR A 18 2.97 -2.89 -8.01
C TYR A 18 1.89 -2.87 -6.92
N SER A 19 2.29 -2.69 -5.66
CA SER A 19 1.36 -2.35 -4.58
C SER A 19 1.06 -0.86 -4.59
N ALA A 20 -0.08 -0.48 -5.15
CA ALA A 20 -0.57 0.89 -5.04
C ALA A 20 -0.93 1.20 -3.57
N PRO A 21 -0.71 2.44 -3.08
CA PRO A 21 -1.08 2.83 -1.72
C PRO A 21 -2.57 2.64 -1.53
N ASN A 22 -2.93 1.77 -0.58
CA ASN A 22 -4.30 1.36 -0.31
C ASN A 22 -4.83 1.93 1.01
N VAL A 23 -4.05 2.73 1.74
CA VAL A 23 -4.48 3.34 3.01
C VAL A 23 -4.24 4.85 3.02
N LYS A 24 -5.24 5.60 3.48
CA LYS A 24 -5.20 7.05 3.67
C LYS A 24 -5.34 7.41 5.14
N LYS A 25 -4.41 8.15 5.71
CA LYS A 25 -4.56 8.79 7.02
C LYS A 25 -5.14 10.17 6.87
N SER A 26 -6.31 10.43 7.45
CA SER A 26 -6.90 11.77 7.50
C SER A 26 -6.09 12.69 8.41
N ARG A 27 -6.27 14.01 8.27
CA ARG A 27 -5.69 15.02 9.17
C ARG A 27 -6.04 14.82 10.66
N PHE A 28 -7.10 14.07 10.95
CA PHE A 28 -7.55 13.75 12.31
C PHE A 28 -6.90 12.47 12.86
N GLY A 29 -5.93 11.91 12.14
CA GLY A 29 -5.19 10.70 12.52
C GLY A 29 -5.94 9.40 12.28
N VAL A 30 -7.00 9.39 11.47
CA VAL A 30 -7.78 8.17 11.19
C VAL A 30 -7.33 7.54 9.88
N CYS A 31 -7.02 6.26 9.91
CA CYS A 31 -6.58 5.47 8.76
C CYS A 31 -7.76 4.78 8.08
N HIS A 32 -7.95 5.05 6.80
CA HIS A 32 -8.99 4.47 5.95
C HIS A 32 -8.35 3.60 4.88
N GLY A 33 -8.65 2.30 4.89
CA GLY A 33 -8.27 1.37 3.82
C GLY A 33 -9.16 1.54 2.58
N PHE A 34 -8.70 1.08 1.41
CA PHE A 34 -9.40 1.17 0.13
C PHE A 34 -10.80 0.56 0.17
N GLU A 35 -10.98 -0.51 0.94
CA GLU A 35 -12.26 -1.19 1.17
C GLU A 35 -13.23 -0.43 2.10
N SER A 36 -12.77 0.65 2.74
CA SER A 36 -13.62 1.44 3.66
C SER A 36 -14.44 2.50 2.91
N PHE A 37 -15.70 2.69 3.35
CA PHE A 37 -16.63 3.67 2.79
C PHE A 37 -16.07 5.12 2.76
N TYR A 38 -15.20 5.45 3.72
CA TYR A 38 -14.63 6.79 3.88
C TYR A 38 -13.32 7.01 3.11
N TYR A 39 -12.79 5.99 2.41
CA TYR A 39 -11.55 6.12 1.63
C TYR A 39 -11.62 7.22 0.58
N GLN A 40 -12.72 7.27 -0.18
CA GLN A 40 -12.90 8.27 -1.24
C GLN A 40 -13.19 9.68 -0.66
N GLN A 41 -13.87 9.73 0.49
CA GLN A 41 -14.22 10.98 1.18
C GLN A 41 -13.00 11.62 1.86
N THR A 42 -11.98 10.83 2.18
CA THR A 42 -10.73 11.33 2.73
C THR A 42 -9.91 11.96 1.60
N THR A 43 -10.09 13.27 1.39
CA THR A 43 -9.43 14.07 0.34
C THR A 43 -8.15 14.75 0.81
N ASN A 44 -8.07 15.11 2.10
CA ASN A 44 -6.85 15.60 2.74
C ASN A 44 -6.23 14.47 3.57
N TYR A 45 -5.18 13.84 3.02
CA TYR A 45 -4.60 12.64 3.59
C TYR A 45 -3.10 12.49 3.36
N THR A 46 -2.50 11.63 4.18
CA THR A 46 -1.20 11.00 3.93
C THR A 46 -1.42 9.56 3.47
N SER A 47 -0.79 9.15 2.37
CA SER A 47 -0.90 7.80 1.81
C SER A 47 0.08 6.83 2.47
N PHE A 48 -0.35 5.58 2.67
CA PHE A 48 0.46 4.47 3.18
C PHE A 48 0.27 3.21 2.33
N MET A 49 1.28 2.33 2.30
CA MET A 49 1.23 1.06 1.57
C MET A 49 0.40 0.01 2.30
N SER A 50 0.26 0.16 3.62
CA SER A 50 -0.51 -0.75 4.44
C SER A 50 -1.18 -0.07 5.61
N MET A 51 -2.15 -0.76 6.18
CA MET A 51 -2.85 -0.34 7.39
C MET A 51 -1.89 -0.29 8.59
N GLN A 52 -0.94 -1.23 8.66
CA GLN A 52 0.04 -1.27 9.73
C GLN A 52 0.95 -0.04 9.72
N GLU A 53 1.52 0.31 8.56
CA GLU A 53 2.35 1.53 8.42
C GLU A 53 1.58 2.80 8.84
N CYS A 54 0.30 2.88 8.49
CA CYS A 54 -0.53 4.01 8.88
C CYS A 54 -0.70 4.10 10.40
N ILE A 55 -0.87 2.98 11.10
CA ILE A 55 -0.95 2.93 12.57
C ILE A 55 0.39 3.29 13.20
N ASP A 56 1.49 2.71 12.69
CA ASP A 56 2.84 2.96 13.19
C ASP A 56 3.24 4.44 13.04
N SER A 57 2.68 5.13 12.03
CA SER A 57 2.81 6.58 11.85
C SER A 57 1.99 7.44 12.85
N GLY A 58 1.40 6.82 13.88
CA GLY A 58 0.54 7.46 14.88
C GLY A 58 -0.93 7.57 14.48
N GLY A 59 -1.38 6.76 13.51
CA GLY A 59 -2.78 6.69 13.10
C GLY A 59 -3.61 5.72 13.94
N ARG A 60 -4.93 5.84 13.86
CA ARG A 60 -5.89 4.91 14.47
C ARG A 60 -6.86 4.37 13.44
N LYS A 61 -7.40 3.16 13.70
CA LYS A 61 -8.52 2.63 12.91
C LYS A 61 -9.77 3.51 13.14
N PRO A 62 -10.70 3.58 12.16
CA PRO A 62 -11.95 4.32 12.28
C PRO A 62 -12.80 3.84 13.46
#